data_AF-A0A3R6V5N4-F1
#
_entry.id   AF-A0A3R6V5N4-F1
#
_cell.length_a   1.000
_cell.length_b   1.000
_cell.length_c   1.000
_cell.angle_alpha   90.00
_cell.angle_beta   90.00
_cell.angle_gamma   90.00
#
_symmetry.space_group_name_H-M   'P 1'
#
loop_
_entity.id
_entity.type
_entity.pdbx_description
1 polymer ?
#
loop_
_entity_poly.entity_id
_entity_poly.type
_entity_poly.pdbx_seq_one_letter_code
_entity_poly.pdbx_strand_id
1 'polypeptide(L)'
;MTTSFSTVDAATYGTIPELDETEDSQEAQMLNDLGTNGIKLNDSQSSIDNINSPSIMQMLQLQLQQKDDLKRIEAYHAKQRAERHLSRRAVGKAADVSSWDEFVSAASNYDIKTINLKTDLQASSNATISSEKSINFNGFKISLNISGTNRTINIAGGNVTLVSPTIVNSGTGAGNSAFTYQSGSLTVTGNAIISGRFFDAYNAPGDLTFQGANAVFNCDNNVGGPYLPQAVNSVISMTGNIAGSVKILNSIINDNSYGFIFLSGVPHKSLLIDGNSTITSTQPDATRTASLYYFVATPQDQNVADAGIELTIKGQSTVTVNKAPTYDICAPIKLFGGGTKISLSEGSDLDVTNPSGSGIAEAGEGSSFTLDGEKTELKATRGDVGSIS
;
A
#
# COMPACT_ATOMS: atom_id res chain seq x y z
N MET A 1 8.89 15.22 36.53
CA MET A 1 10.21 15.00 35.92
C MET A 1 9.98 14.66 34.46
N THR A 2 10.33 15.58 33.57
CA THR A 2 10.17 15.49 32.12
C THR A 2 11.48 14.98 31.51
N THR A 3 11.46 13.84 30.83
CA THR A 3 12.58 13.39 29.99
C THR A 3 12.17 13.51 28.53
N SER A 4 12.80 14.48 27.86
CA SER A 4 12.72 14.76 26.44
C SER A 4 13.41 13.67 25.62
N PHE A 5 12.76 13.19 24.55
CA PHE A 5 13.43 12.49 23.46
C PHE A 5 13.92 13.54 22.46
N SER A 6 15.24 13.66 22.32
CA SER A 6 15.87 14.44 21.27
C SER A 6 15.67 13.77 19.91
N THR A 7 15.19 14.55 18.95
CA THR A 7 15.20 14.27 17.51
C THR A 7 16.62 13.96 17.05
N VAL A 8 16.85 12.75 16.54
CA VAL A 8 18.08 12.42 15.82
C VAL A 8 17.90 12.86 14.37
N ASP A 9 18.75 13.77 13.95
CA ASP A 9 18.81 14.34 12.61
C ASP A 9 19.21 13.26 11.58
N ALA A 10 18.44 13.19 10.48
CA ALA A 10 18.59 12.18 9.43
C ALA A 10 19.85 12.39 8.55
N ALA A 11 20.64 13.43 8.83
CA ALA A 11 21.86 13.76 8.09
C ALA A 11 23.12 12.97 8.52
N THR A 12 23.04 12.06 9.50
CA THR A 12 24.23 11.38 10.06
C THR A 12 24.44 9.94 9.56
N TYR A 13 23.73 9.49 8.52
CA TYR A 13 24.12 8.27 7.81
C TYR A 13 25.30 8.60 6.90
N GLY A 14 26.50 8.50 7.47
CA GLY A 14 27.73 8.39 6.70
C GLY A 14 27.57 7.32 5.63
N THR A 15 28.07 7.63 4.44
CA THR A 15 28.29 6.69 3.33
C THR A 15 28.71 5.33 3.88
N ILE A 16 27.88 4.30 3.63
CA ILE A 16 28.23 2.91 3.91
C ILE A 16 29.52 2.64 3.12
N PRO A 17 30.62 2.25 3.76
CA PRO A 17 31.86 1.97 3.04
C PRO A 17 31.61 0.85 2.01
N GLU A 18 32.09 1.05 0.78
CA GLU A 18 32.26 -0.06 -0.16
C GLU A 18 33.21 -1.08 0.49
N LEU A 19 32.85 -2.36 0.41
CA LEU A 19 33.70 -3.44 0.89
C LEU A 19 34.93 -3.53 0.00
N ASP A 20 36.09 -3.35 0.61
CA ASP A 20 37.40 -3.63 0.03
C ASP A 20 37.53 -5.15 -0.13
N GLU A 21 37.51 -5.63 -1.38
CA GLU A 21 37.67 -7.06 -1.72
C GLU A 21 39.06 -7.62 -1.34
N THR A 22 39.95 -6.81 -0.73
CA THR A 22 41.25 -7.27 -0.22
C THR A 22 41.22 -7.81 1.21
N GLU A 23 40.12 -7.66 1.97
CA GLU A 23 40.01 -8.21 3.34
C GLU A 23 40.07 -9.75 3.36
N ASP A 24 39.51 -10.42 2.33
CA ASP A 24 39.56 -11.87 2.16
C ASP A 24 41.00 -12.41 1.96
N SER A 25 41.91 -11.57 1.45
CA SER A 25 43.33 -11.91 1.24
C SER A 25 44.16 -11.88 2.51
N GLN A 26 43.83 -10.99 3.47
CA GLN A 26 44.62 -10.81 4.68
C GLN A 26 44.29 -11.87 5.75
N GLU A 27 43.00 -12.24 5.89
CA GLU A 27 42.59 -13.34 6.78
C GLU A 27 43.09 -14.71 6.30
N ALA A 28 43.09 -14.96 4.98
CA ALA A 28 43.63 -16.18 4.40
C ALA A 28 45.16 -16.30 4.60
N GLN A 29 45.88 -15.16 4.60
CA GLN A 29 47.31 -15.12 4.92
C GLN A 29 47.59 -15.43 6.40
N MET A 30 46.82 -14.85 7.32
CA MET A 30 46.96 -15.12 8.76
C MET A 30 46.72 -16.58 9.12
N LEU A 31 45.78 -17.24 8.45
CA LEU A 31 45.48 -18.67 8.65
C LEU A 31 46.58 -19.59 8.11
N ASN A 32 47.27 -19.20 7.03
CA ASN A 32 48.41 -19.94 6.50
C ASN A 32 49.63 -19.86 7.45
N ASP A 33 49.82 -18.71 8.11
CA ASP A 33 50.88 -18.47 9.10
C ASP A 33 50.64 -19.21 10.43
N LEU A 34 49.37 -19.48 10.78
CA LEU A 34 48.99 -20.30 11.94
C LEU A 34 49.08 -21.81 11.65
N GLY A 35 48.80 -22.24 10.41
CA GLY A 35 48.91 -23.65 10.00
C GLY A 35 50.33 -24.16 9.77
N THR A 36 51.29 -23.27 9.47
CA THR A 36 52.68 -23.64 9.19
C THR A 36 53.60 -23.61 10.41
N ASN A 37 53.19 -23.00 11.53
CA ASN A 37 53.92 -23.02 12.80
C ASN A 37 53.58 -24.25 13.67
N GLY A 38 53.40 -25.41 13.05
CA GLY A 38 53.43 -26.69 13.74
C GLY A 38 54.79 -26.85 14.41
N ILE A 39 54.80 -27.03 15.73
CA ILE A 39 55.97 -27.19 16.59
C ILE A 39 56.97 -28.16 15.93
N LYS A 40 58.13 -27.67 15.50
CA LYS A 40 59.30 -28.52 15.23
C LYS A 40 59.74 -29.11 16.57
N LEU A 41 59.40 -30.39 16.79
CA LEU A 41 60.03 -31.17 17.84
C LEU A 41 61.50 -31.35 17.45
N ASN A 42 62.41 -30.76 18.22
CA ASN A 42 63.84 -31.03 18.06
C ASN A 42 64.10 -32.50 18.41
N ASP A 43 64.60 -33.26 17.44
CA ASP A 43 65.12 -34.62 17.60
C ASP A 43 66.39 -34.60 18.47
N SER A 44 66.23 -34.46 19.78
CA SER A 44 67.29 -34.81 20.73
C SER A 44 66.75 -34.93 22.15
N GLN A 45 66.07 -36.03 22.44
CA GLN A 45 66.24 -36.76 23.71
C GLN A 45 65.53 -38.10 23.64
N SER A 46 66.34 -39.14 23.45
CA SER A 46 65.95 -40.52 23.65
C SER A 46 65.57 -40.78 25.09
N SER A 47 64.42 -41.44 25.26
CA SER A 47 64.10 -42.47 26.25
C SER A 47 62.85 -42.21 27.08
N ILE A 48 62.10 -43.31 27.25
CA ILE A 48 61.05 -43.59 28.23
C ILE A 48 59.62 -43.37 27.73
N ASP A 49 59.11 -44.42 27.08
CA ASP A 49 57.87 -45.13 27.45
C ASP A 49 56.93 -44.37 28.39
N ASN A 50 56.03 -43.54 27.84
CA ASN A 50 54.83 -43.14 28.59
C ASN A 50 53.68 -42.64 27.69
N ILE A 51 53.24 -43.48 26.75
CA ILE A 51 52.04 -43.22 25.93
C ILE A 51 50.75 -43.24 26.81
N ASN A 52 50.85 -43.66 28.08
CA ASN A 52 49.76 -43.70 29.07
C ASN A 52 49.92 -42.72 30.24
N SER A 53 50.71 -41.64 30.11
CA SER A 53 50.71 -40.58 31.13
C SER A 53 49.39 -39.78 31.07
N PRO A 54 48.61 -39.70 32.17
CA PRO A 54 47.35 -38.94 32.22
C PRO A 54 47.50 -37.49 31.74
N SER A 55 48.67 -36.87 31.94
CA SER A 55 48.96 -35.49 31.55
C SER A 55 49.10 -35.30 30.03
N ILE A 56 49.66 -36.27 29.30
CA ILE A 56 49.81 -36.20 27.84
C ILE A 56 48.47 -36.48 27.16
N MET A 57 47.71 -37.44 27.69
CA MET A 57 46.37 -37.76 27.19
C MET A 57 45.38 -36.60 27.44
N GLN A 58 45.47 -35.93 28.58
CA GLN A 58 44.71 -34.70 28.87
C GLN A 58 45.10 -33.55 27.93
N MET A 59 46.39 -33.39 27.62
CA MET A 59 46.86 -32.36 26.71
C MET A 59 46.36 -32.60 25.27
N LEU A 60 46.37 -33.85 24.82
CA LEU A 60 45.84 -34.24 23.51
C LEU A 60 44.31 -34.06 23.42
N GLN A 61 43.58 -34.41 24.49
CA GLN A 61 42.14 -34.15 24.60
C GLN A 61 41.83 -32.65 24.56
N LEU A 62 42.63 -31.82 25.23
CA LEU A 62 42.46 -30.37 25.22
C LEU A 62 42.68 -29.77 23.82
N GLN A 63 43.68 -30.27 23.08
CA GLN A 63 43.94 -29.83 21.70
C GLN A 63 42.84 -30.26 20.73
N LEU A 64 42.30 -31.47 20.88
CA LEU A 64 41.14 -31.93 20.10
C LEU A 64 39.90 -31.09 20.40
N GLN A 65 39.65 -30.78 21.67
CA GLN A 65 38.55 -29.92 22.10
C GLN A 65 38.67 -28.52 21.49
N GLN A 66 39.86 -27.90 21.53
CA GLN A 66 40.11 -26.59 20.93
C GLN A 66 39.88 -26.59 19.41
N LYS A 67 40.24 -27.68 18.72
CA LYS A 67 40.01 -27.83 17.28
C LYS A 67 38.53 -27.95 16.93
N ASP A 68 37.77 -28.69 17.75
CA ASP A 68 36.32 -28.81 17.56
C ASP A 68 35.58 -27.51 17.91
N ASP A 69 36.06 -26.78 18.92
CA ASP A 69 35.53 -25.46 19.27
C ASP A 69 35.82 -24.42 18.16
N LEU A 70 37.00 -24.45 17.54
CA LEU A 70 37.30 -23.61 16.36
C LEU A 70 36.34 -23.90 15.20
N LYS A 71 36.10 -25.17 14.87
CA LYS A 71 35.14 -25.56 13.81
C LYS A 71 33.72 -25.10 14.12
N ARG A 72 33.31 -25.12 15.39
CA ARG A 72 31.99 -24.62 15.82
C ARG A 72 31.88 -23.11 15.66
N ILE A 73 32.94 -22.38 16.00
CA ILE A 73 33.03 -20.93 15.81
C ILE A 73 32.99 -20.59 14.32
N GLU A 74 33.75 -21.28 13.47
CA GLU A 74 33.72 -21.10 12.01
C GLU A 74 32.32 -21.36 11.43
N ALA A 75 31.67 -22.45 11.83
CA ALA A 75 30.30 -22.76 11.40
C ALA A 75 29.30 -21.70 11.85
N TYR A 76 29.47 -21.15 13.06
CA TYR A 76 28.65 -20.06 13.57
C TYR A 76 28.85 -18.76 12.77
N HIS A 77 30.09 -18.38 12.46
CA HIS A 77 30.38 -17.23 11.62
C HIS A 77 29.91 -17.42 10.18
N ALA A 78 30.07 -18.61 9.59
CA ALA A 78 29.54 -18.92 8.27
C ALA A 78 28.01 -18.83 8.21
N LYS A 79 27.32 -19.32 9.27
CA LYS A 79 25.88 -19.17 9.41
C LYS A 79 25.46 -17.71 9.54
N GLN A 80 26.14 -16.93 10.39
CA GLN A 80 25.90 -15.48 10.48
C GLN A 80 26.15 -14.76 9.16
N ARG A 81 27.19 -15.12 8.41
CA ARG A 81 27.46 -14.56 7.06
C ARG A 81 26.30 -14.91 6.12
N ALA A 82 25.87 -16.17 6.06
CA ALA A 82 24.74 -16.59 5.24
C ALA A 82 23.45 -15.83 5.62
N GLU A 83 23.17 -15.65 6.92
CA GLU A 83 22.03 -14.87 7.41
C GLU A 83 22.15 -13.38 7.06
N ARG A 84 23.35 -12.78 7.13
CA ARG A 84 23.61 -11.41 6.67
C ARG A 84 23.50 -11.23 5.16
N HIS A 85 23.89 -12.24 4.37
CA HIS A 85 23.73 -12.21 2.91
C HIS A 85 22.25 -12.38 2.51
N LEU A 86 21.48 -13.20 3.23
CA LEU A 86 20.04 -13.33 3.05
C LEU A 86 19.29 -12.06 3.47
N SER A 87 19.68 -11.41 4.56
CA SER A 87 19.08 -10.14 4.99
C SER A 87 19.43 -8.97 4.07
N ARG A 88 20.63 -8.94 3.47
CA ARG A 88 21.00 -7.95 2.45
C ARG A 88 20.33 -8.20 1.09
N ARG A 89 20.09 -9.45 0.69
CA ARG A 89 19.24 -9.77 -0.48
C ARG A 89 17.79 -9.32 -0.31
N ALA A 90 17.31 -9.22 0.94
CA ALA A 90 15.98 -8.69 1.23
C ALA A 90 15.89 -7.16 1.08
N VAL A 91 17.02 -6.43 1.07
CA VAL A 91 17.08 -5.00 0.74
C VAL A 91 17.39 -4.88 -0.75
N GLY A 92 16.38 -5.07 -1.60
CA GLY A 92 16.58 -4.90 -3.04
C GLY A 92 17.01 -3.47 -3.39
N LYS A 93 17.63 -3.29 -4.57
CA LYS A 93 18.30 -2.04 -4.94
C LYS A 93 17.31 -0.86 -4.90
N ALA A 94 17.79 0.29 -4.43
CA ALA A 94 17.04 1.54 -4.50
C ALA A 94 17.46 2.33 -5.75
N ALA A 95 16.51 3.01 -6.37
CA ALA A 95 16.76 3.94 -7.46
C ALA A 95 16.26 5.34 -7.08
N ASP A 96 17.17 6.31 -7.16
CA ASP A 96 16.84 7.72 -7.03
C ASP A 96 16.51 8.27 -8.41
N VAL A 97 15.31 8.83 -8.59
CA VAL A 97 14.82 9.27 -9.90
C VAL A 97 14.53 10.76 -9.92
N SER A 98 15.09 11.44 -10.91
CA SER A 98 15.00 12.88 -11.15
C SER A 98 14.35 13.22 -12.51
N SER A 99 13.98 12.21 -13.28
CA SER A 99 13.27 12.37 -14.55
C SER A 99 12.21 11.28 -14.73
N TRP A 100 11.26 11.52 -15.64
CA TRP A 100 10.23 10.52 -15.94
C TRP A 100 10.80 9.25 -16.58
N ASP A 101 11.81 9.39 -17.46
CA ASP A 101 12.43 8.24 -18.13
C ASP A 101 13.21 7.36 -17.14
N GLU A 102 13.84 7.96 -16.13
CA GLU A 102 14.44 7.24 -15.01
C GLU A 102 13.37 6.49 -14.20
N PHE A 103 12.24 7.13 -13.92
CA PHE A 103 11.10 6.48 -13.25
C PHE A 103 10.58 5.27 -14.05
N VAL A 104 10.37 5.42 -15.37
CA VAL A 104 9.92 4.33 -16.25
C VAL A 104 10.92 3.17 -16.26
N SER A 105 12.22 3.50 -16.32
CA SER A 105 13.30 2.50 -16.28
C SER A 105 13.34 1.77 -14.93
N ALA A 106 13.19 2.50 -13.82
CA ALA A 106 13.19 1.93 -12.48
C ALA A 106 11.94 1.08 -12.19
N ALA A 107 10.76 1.52 -12.66
CA ALA A 107 9.49 0.83 -12.50
C ALA A 107 9.49 -0.56 -13.15
N SER A 108 10.08 -0.67 -14.34
CA SER A 108 10.12 -1.91 -15.13
C SER A 108 11.26 -2.86 -14.74
N ASN A 109 12.25 -2.38 -13.98
CA ASN A 109 13.40 -3.17 -13.55
C ASN A 109 13.08 -4.06 -12.34
N TYR A 110 13.27 -5.37 -12.46
CA TYR A 110 12.98 -6.36 -11.41
C TYR A 110 13.91 -6.30 -10.18
N ASP A 111 15.14 -5.81 -10.34
CA ASP A 111 16.15 -5.76 -9.28
C ASP A 111 15.96 -4.55 -8.35
N ILE A 112 15.33 -3.49 -8.87
CA ILE A 112 14.98 -2.32 -8.07
C ILE A 112 13.79 -2.70 -7.18
N LYS A 113 13.83 -2.44 -5.89
CA LYS A 113 12.69 -2.63 -4.97
C LYS A 113 12.16 -1.33 -4.41
N THR A 114 12.99 -0.27 -4.42
CA THR A 114 12.61 1.04 -3.92
C THR A 114 12.88 2.10 -4.98
N ILE A 115 11.92 2.98 -5.23
CA ILE A 115 12.06 4.15 -6.09
C ILE A 115 11.89 5.38 -5.22
N ASN A 116 12.87 6.27 -5.19
CA ASN A 116 12.82 7.52 -4.45
C ASN A 116 12.73 8.68 -5.43
N LEU A 117 11.64 9.46 -5.36
CA LEU A 117 11.56 10.70 -6.13
C LEU A 117 12.53 11.73 -5.54
N LYS A 118 13.23 12.45 -6.43
CA LYS A 118 14.12 13.57 -6.09
C LYS A 118 13.65 14.91 -6.66
N THR A 119 12.61 14.90 -7.47
CA THR A 119 11.96 16.08 -8.04
C THR A 119 10.53 15.74 -8.43
N ASP A 120 9.72 16.77 -8.67
CA ASP A 120 8.41 16.64 -9.30
C ASP A 120 8.58 16.00 -10.70
N LEU A 121 7.78 14.97 -10.98
CA LEU A 121 7.78 14.27 -12.26
C LEU A 121 6.54 14.60 -13.08
N GLN A 122 6.73 14.81 -14.38
CA GLN A 122 5.65 14.93 -15.36
C GLN A 122 5.69 13.72 -16.30
N ALA A 123 4.59 12.98 -16.37
CA ALA A 123 4.50 11.81 -17.23
C ALA A 123 4.54 12.20 -18.72
N SER A 124 5.58 11.76 -19.43
CA SER A 124 5.69 11.91 -20.90
C SER A 124 5.22 10.66 -21.66
N SER A 125 5.25 9.49 -21.00
CA SER A 125 4.90 8.16 -21.50
C SER A 125 4.17 7.34 -20.42
N ASN A 126 3.64 6.16 -20.78
CA ASN A 126 3.15 5.21 -19.77
C ASN A 126 4.33 4.58 -19.02
N ALA A 127 4.13 4.24 -17.75
CA ALA A 127 5.07 3.42 -17.00
C ALA A 127 4.44 2.06 -16.67
N THR A 128 5.24 1.02 -16.56
CA THR A 128 4.78 -0.32 -16.14
C THR A 128 5.61 -0.80 -14.96
N ILE A 129 4.94 -1.15 -13.87
CA ILE A 129 5.51 -1.80 -12.70
C ILE A 129 5.25 -3.30 -12.81
N SER A 130 6.31 -4.08 -12.96
CA SER A 130 6.25 -5.52 -13.25
C SER A 130 6.57 -6.41 -12.05
N SER A 131 6.88 -5.82 -10.90
CA SER A 131 7.32 -6.50 -9.68
C SER A 131 7.04 -5.66 -8.44
N GLU A 132 7.23 -6.25 -7.27
CA GLU A 132 7.09 -5.56 -5.98
C GLU A 132 7.98 -4.31 -5.91
N LYS A 133 7.39 -3.19 -5.48
CA LYS A 133 8.03 -1.88 -5.41
C LYS A 133 7.50 -1.06 -4.24
N SER A 134 8.37 -0.34 -3.57
CA SER A 134 8.03 0.83 -2.76
C SER A 134 8.39 2.10 -3.53
N ILE A 135 7.46 3.04 -3.65
CA ILE A 135 7.67 4.33 -4.31
C ILE A 135 7.55 5.42 -3.25
N ASN A 136 8.68 6.04 -2.92
CA ASN A 136 8.80 7.08 -1.92
C ASN A 136 8.75 8.45 -2.62
N PHE A 137 7.68 9.20 -2.35
CA PHE A 137 7.49 10.49 -3.02
C PHE A 137 8.35 11.61 -2.42
N ASN A 138 8.81 11.47 -1.17
CA ASN A 138 9.73 12.42 -0.52
C ASN A 138 9.28 13.89 -0.60
N GLY A 139 7.97 14.15 -0.62
CA GLY A 139 7.39 15.49 -0.76
C GLY A 139 7.28 16.00 -2.21
N PHE A 140 7.74 15.25 -3.20
CA PHE A 140 7.55 15.53 -4.62
C PHE A 140 6.22 14.96 -5.13
N LYS A 141 5.81 15.37 -6.33
CA LYS A 141 4.59 14.88 -6.99
C LYS A 141 4.85 14.15 -8.30
N ILE A 142 3.91 13.28 -8.68
CA ILE A 142 3.81 12.77 -10.04
C ILE A 142 2.57 13.38 -10.69
N SER A 143 2.76 14.03 -11.82
CA SER A 143 1.73 14.66 -12.62
C SER A 143 1.46 13.84 -13.88
N LEU A 144 0.19 13.46 -14.09
CA LEU A 144 -0.28 12.69 -15.25
C LEU A 144 -1.38 13.47 -15.97
N ASN A 145 -1.47 13.28 -17.28
CA ASN A 145 -2.58 13.79 -18.11
C ASN A 145 -2.77 15.32 -18.09
N ILE A 146 -1.70 16.05 -17.84
CA ILE A 146 -1.66 17.50 -18.03
C ILE A 146 -1.55 17.76 -19.54
N SER A 147 -2.53 18.48 -20.12
CA SER A 147 -2.61 18.84 -21.55
C SER A 147 -3.18 17.77 -22.50
N GLY A 148 -4.25 17.07 -22.11
CA GLY A 148 -5.05 16.24 -23.03
C GLY A 148 -4.40 14.94 -23.52
N THR A 149 -3.29 14.53 -22.89
CA THR A 149 -2.67 13.22 -23.12
C THR A 149 -3.25 12.18 -22.16
N ASN A 150 -3.35 10.93 -22.60
CA ASN A 150 -3.73 9.79 -21.76
C ASN A 150 -2.47 8.98 -21.42
N ARG A 151 -2.10 9.00 -20.15
CA ARG A 151 -0.92 8.43 -19.51
C ARG A 151 -1.35 7.76 -18.20
N THR A 152 -0.73 6.62 -17.91
CA THR A 152 -1.00 5.81 -16.72
C THR A 152 0.27 5.13 -16.25
N ILE A 153 0.29 4.78 -14.97
CA ILE A 153 1.23 3.83 -14.37
C ILE A 153 0.50 2.49 -14.25
N ASN A 154 0.89 1.53 -15.08
CA ASN A 154 0.30 0.20 -15.11
C ASN A 154 0.96 -0.72 -14.08
N ILE A 155 0.18 -1.23 -13.12
CA ILE A 155 0.63 -2.25 -12.16
C ILE A 155 0.38 -3.62 -12.79
N ALA A 156 1.40 -4.13 -13.47
CA ALA A 156 1.37 -5.42 -14.16
C ALA A 156 1.72 -6.60 -13.25
N GLY A 157 2.33 -6.35 -12.09
CA GLY A 157 2.59 -7.39 -11.10
C GLY A 157 3.27 -6.89 -9.84
N GLY A 158 3.15 -7.68 -8.77
CA GLY A 158 3.75 -7.42 -7.46
C GLY A 158 2.92 -6.48 -6.56
N ASN A 159 3.23 -6.49 -5.28
CA ASN A 159 2.65 -5.59 -4.30
C ASN A 159 3.38 -4.24 -4.36
N VAL A 160 2.67 -3.20 -4.74
CA VAL A 160 3.20 -1.84 -4.87
C VAL A 160 2.78 -1.02 -3.68
N THR A 161 3.72 -0.35 -3.02
CA THR A 161 3.45 0.60 -1.94
C THR A 161 3.80 2.01 -2.40
N LEU A 162 2.87 2.95 -2.26
CA LEU A 162 3.10 4.39 -2.43
C LEU A 162 3.23 5.02 -1.04
N VAL A 163 4.37 5.64 -0.77
CA VAL A 163 4.66 6.29 0.51
C VAL A 163 4.51 7.80 0.36
N SER A 164 3.51 8.34 1.05
CA SER A 164 3.08 9.75 1.03
C SER A 164 2.90 10.34 -0.38
N PRO A 165 2.09 9.70 -1.24
CA PRO A 165 2.00 10.11 -2.64
C PRO A 165 1.32 11.47 -2.82
N THR A 166 1.92 12.30 -3.68
CA THR A 166 1.21 13.43 -4.30
C THR A 166 0.99 13.12 -5.77
N ILE A 167 -0.27 12.88 -6.15
CA ILE A 167 -0.67 12.52 -7.51
C ILE A 167 -1.57 13.61 -8.05
N VAL A 168 -1.16 14.19 -9.18
CA VAL A 168 -1.97 15.16 -9.92
C VAL A 168 -2.38 14.53 -11.24
N ASN A 169 -3.61 14.05 -11.34
CA ASN A 169 -4.18 13.58 -12.60
C ASN A 169 -5.23 14.58 -13.09
N SER A 170 -4.92 15.34 -14.14
CA SER A 170 -5.81 16.39 -14.67
C SER A 170 -6.50 16.00 -15.98
N GLY A 171 -6.65 14.71 -16.25
CA GLY A 171 -7.31 14.25 -17.48
C GLY A 171 -8.74 14.80 -17.58
N THR A 172 -8.99 15.67 -18.55
CA THR A 172 -10.35 16.15 -18.87
C THR A 172 -11.11 15.06 -19.62
N GLY A 173 -12.30 14.65 -19.13
CA GLY A 173 -13.17 13.68 -19.79
C GLY A 173 -12.96 12.23 -19.34
N ALA A 174 -13.20 11.24 -20.21
CA ALA A 174 -12.99 9.81 -19.95
C ALA A 174 -11.49 9.41 -19.89
N GLY A 175 -10.61 10.32 -19.47
CA GLY A 175 -9.16 10.12 -19.42
C GLY A 175 -8.75 9.02 -18.44
N ASN A 176 -7.58 8.42 -18.63
CA ASN A 176 -7.13 7.28 -17.84
C ASN A 176 -6.96 7.62 -16.34
N SER A 177 -7.19 6.63 -15.47
CA SER A 177 -6.76 6.71 -14.08
C SER A 177 -5.24 6.80 -13.97
N ALA A 178 -4.74 7.43 -12.92
CA ALA A 178 -3.30 7.56 -12.67
C ALA A 178 -2.62 6.19 -12.58
N PHE A 179 -3.30 5.24 -11.93
CA PHE A 179 -2.91 3.85 -11.83
C PHE A 179 -3.97 2.97 -12.48
N THR A 180 -3.54 2.12 -13.40
CA THR A 180 -4.34 1.03 -13.95
C THR A 180 -3.76 -0.28 -13.45
N TYR A 181 -4.63 -1.20 -13.04
CA TYR A 181 -4.21 -2.39 -12.34
C TYR A 181 -4.53 -3.65 -13.16
N GLN A 182 -3.54 -4.53 -13.32
CA GLN A 182 -3.65 -5.82 -14.01
C GLN A 182 -3.38 -7.00 -13.08
N SER A 183 -2.44 -6.88 -12.13
CA SER A 183 -2.09 -7.93 -11.17
C SER A 183 -1.28 -7.38 -9.98
N GLY A 184 -1.18 -8.12 -8.86
CA GLY A 184 -0.51 -7.68 -7.62
C GLY A 184 -1.40 -7.00 -6.56
N SER A 185 -0.98 -5.88 -5.98
CA SER A 185 -1.85 -5.01 -5.14
C SER A 185 -1.28 -3.59 -5.08
N LEU A 186 -2.09 -2.62 -4.66
CA LEU A 186 -1.64 -1.25 -4.40
C LEU A 186 -1.94 -0.85 -2.96
N THR A 187 -0.91 -0.45 -2.22
CA THR A 187 -1.02 0.10 -0.87
C THR A 187 -0.60 1.56 -0.86
N VAL A 188 -1.36 2.42 -0.19
CA VAL A 188 -1.06 3.83 0.03
C VAL A 188 -0.86 4.06 1.53
N THR A 189 0.25 4.71 1.90
CA THR A 189 0.60 5.01 3.29
C THR A 189 1.02 6.47 3.46
N GLY A 190 1.00 6.98 4.70
CA GLY A 190 1.45 8.33 5.02
C GLY A 190 0.52 9.43 4.49
N ASN A 191 1.05 10.63 4.27
CA ASN A 191 0.24 11.78 3.83
C ASN A 191 0.06 11.73 2.31
N ALA A 192 -1.16 11.47 1.85
CA ALA A 192 -1.48 11.35 0.43
C ALA A 192 -2.32 12.54 -0.05
N ILE A 193 -1.95 13.13 -1.19
CA ILE A 193 -2.73 14.16 -1.86
C ILE A 193 -3.02 13.67 -3.27
N ILE A 194 -4.28 13.41 -3.57
CA ILE A 194 -4.68 12.76 -4.82
C ILE A 194 -5.72 13.64 -5.50
N SER A 195 -5.44 14.06 -6.73
CA SER A 195 -6.41 14.76 -7.57
C SER A 195 -6.73 14.01 -8.86
N GLY A 196 -8.00 14.05 -9.27
CA GLY A 196 -8.49 13.35 -10.44
C GLY A 196 -8.72 11.86 -10.23
N ARG A 197 -8.84 11.12 -11.34
CA ARG A 197 -9.01 9.65 -11.32
C ARG A 197 -7.74 8.98 -10.82
N PHE A 198 -7.83 8.20 -9.76
CA PHE A 198 -6.66 7.62 -9.09
C PHE A 198 -6.39 6.18 -9.50
N PHE A 199 -7.39 5.30 -9.35
CA PHE A 199 -7.20 3.86 -9.49
C PHE A 199 -8.31 3.25 -10.34
N ASP A 200 -7.93 2.39 -11.28
CA ASP A 200 -8.87 1.60 -12.07
C ASP A 200 -8.38 0.16 -12.22
N ALA A 201 -9.24 -0.79 -11.86
CA ALA A 201 -9.02 -2.21 -12.05
C ALA A 201 -10.16 -2.79 -12.88
N TYR A 202 -9.83 -3.41 -14.02
CA TYR A 202 -10.80 -4.12 -14.87
C TYR A 202 -10.33 -5.57 -15.03
N ASN A 203 -11.18 -6.53 -14.64
CA ASN A 203 -10.85 -7.96 -14.70
C ASN A 203 -9.51 -8.31 -14.03
N ALA A 204 -9.27 -7.81 -12.82
CA ALA A 204 -8.00 -7.99 -12.13
C ALA A 204 -8.20 -8.25 -10.62
N PRO A 205 -7.42 -9.17 -9.99
CA PRO A 205 -7.65 -9.70 -8.64
C PRO A 205 -7.17 -8.80 -7.49
N GLY A 206 -7.01 -7.51 -7.73
CA GLY A 206 -6.24 -6.63 -6.86
C GLY A 206 -7.00 -5.97 -5.76
N ASP A 207 -6.32 -5.83 -4.62
CA ASP A 207 -6.75 -4.95 -3.56
C ASP A 207 -6.11 -3.56 -3.68
N LEU A 208 -6.89 -2.53 -3.39
CA LEU A 208 -6.41 -1.18 -3.09
C LEU A 208 -6.53 -0.97 -1.59
N THR A 209 -5.40 -0.73 -0.91
CA THR A 209 -5.38 -0.55 0.54
C THR A 209 -4.83 0.83 0.92
N PHE A 210 -5.58 1.58 1.72
CA PHE A 210 -5.06 2.72 2.48
C PHE A 210 -4.72 2.22 3.87
N GLN A 211 -3.45 2.32 4.28
CA GLN A 211 -2.97 1.78 5.55
C GLN A 211 -2.14 2.82 6.29
N GLY A 212 -2.61 3.26 7.47
CA GLY A 212 -1.94 4.33 8.20
C GLY A 212 -1.85 5.62 7.37
N ALA A 213 -2.81 5.84 6.46
CA ALA A 213 -2.78 6.94 5.51
C ALA A 213 -3.60 8.13 6.04
N ASN A 214 -3.13 9.33 5.74
CA ASN A 214 -3.92 10.55 5.82
C ASN A 214 -4.08 11.06 4.38
N ALA A 215 -5.19 10.70 3.74
CA ALA A 215 -5.41 10.95 2.32
C ALA A 215 -6.45 12.04 2.09
N VAL A 216 -6.13 12.96 1.19
CA VAL A 216 -7.07 13.96 0.67
C VAL A 216 -7.33 13.69 -0.81
N PHE A 217 -8.60 13.57 -1.17
CA PHE A 217 -9.07 13.42 -2.54
C PHE A 217 -9.78 14.68 -3.01
N ASN A 218 -9.28 15.26 -4.10
CA ASN A 218 -9.88 16.42 -4.75
C ASN A 218 -10.09 16.12 -6.23
N CYS A 219 -11.30 15.71 -6.61
CA CYS A 219 -11.58 15.34 -7.99
C CYS A 219 -12.75 16.14 -8.56
N ASP A 220 -12.40 17.17 -9.33
CA ASP A 220 -13.34 17.91 -10.17
C ASP A 220 -13.51 17.19 -11.52
N ASN A 221 -14.11 15.99 -11.49
CA ASN A 221 -14.50 15.25 -12.69
C ASN A 221 -15.66 15.99 -13.36
N ASN A 222 -15.33 17.06 -14.06
CA ASN A 222 -16.25 17.94 -14.78
C ASN A 222 -16.64 17.30 -16.13
N VAL A 223 -17.26 16.12 -16.10
CA VAL A 223 -17.65 15.37 -17.31
C VAL A 223 -19.17 15.46 -17.48
N GLY A 224 -19.62 16.40 -18.32
CA GLY A 224 -21.02 16.79 -18.49
C GLY A 224 -22.00 15.69 -18.91
N GLY A 225 -22.38 14.81 -17.99
CA GLY A 225 -23.41 13.79 -18.13
C GLY A 225 -24.02 13.42 -16.76
N PRO A 226 -25.10 12.62 -16.72
CA PRO A 226 -25.72 12.20 -15.45
C PRO A 226 -24.70 11.41 -14.62
N TYR A 227 -24.44 11.83 -13.37
CA TYR A 227 -23.29 11.38 -12.59
C TYR A 227 -23.60 10.09 -11.80
N LEU A 228 -22.60 9.21 -11.76
CA LEU A 228 -22.61 7.78 -11.36
C LEU A 228 -23.76 6.91 -11.91
N PRO A 229 -23.56 6.45 -13.17
CA PRO A 229 -23.72 5.02 -13.42
C PRO A 229 -22.51 4.38 -14.12
N GLN A 230 -21.33 5.02 -14.16
CA GLN A 230 -20.18 4.52 -14.92
C GLN A 230 -18.83 4.72 -14.20
N ALA A 231 -17.94 3.73 -14.37
CA ALA A 231 -16.58 3.69 -13.84
C ALA A 231 -15.73 4.94 -14.15
N VAL A 232 -15.90 5.52 -15.34
CA VAL A 232 -15.11 6.65 -15.83
C VAL A 232 -15.28 7.93 -15.01
N ASN A 233 -16.32 8.02 -14.19
CA ASN A 233 -16.61 9.20 -13.37
C ASN A 233 -16.13 9.07 -11.92
N SER A 234 -15.48 7.96 -11.56
CA SER A 234 -15.03 7.68 -10.19
C SER A 234 -13.53 7.91 -9.98
N VAL A 235 -13.14 8.30 -8.77
CA VAL A 235 -11.74 8.37 -8.33
C VAL A 235 -11.14 6.97 -8.26
N ILE A 236 -11.91 6.01 -7.73
CA ILE A 236 -11.56 4.60 -7.60
C ILE A 236 -12.62 3.77 -8.31
N SER A 237 -12.20 2.99 -9.28
CA SER A 237 -13.04 2.05 -10.02
C SER A 237 -12.50 0.63 -9.89
N MET A 238 -13.37 -0.32 -9.55
CA MET A 238 -13.08 -1.75 -9.70
C MET A 238 -14.23 -2.42 -10.43
N THR A 239 -13.95 -2.97 -11.60
CA THR A 239 -14.96 -3.52 -12.51
C THR A 239 -14.56 -4.87 -13.08
N GLY A 240 -15.52 -5.57 -13.67
CA GLY A 240 -15.30 -6.85 -14.35
C GLY A 240 -15.34 -8.05 -13.42
N ASN A 241 -14.88 -9.19 -13.94
CA ASN A 241 -15.29 -10.52 -13.48
C ASN A 241 -14.34 -11.19 -12.48
N ILE A 242 -13.56 -10.39 -11.75
CA ILE A 242 -12.62 -10.88 -10.74
C ILE A 242 -12.88 -10.12 -9.44
N ALA A 243 -12.86 -10.84 -8.32
CA ALA A 243 -12.99 -10.26 -6.98
C ALA A 243 -11.82 -9.30 -6.71
N GLY A 244 -12.11 -8.23 -6.00
CA GLY A 244 -11.12 -7.25 -5.52
C GLY A 244 -11.75 -6.43 -4.42
N SER A 245 -10.91 -5.80 -3.60
CA SER A 245 -11.39 -5.02 -2.46
C SER A 245 -10.69 -3.68 -2.29
N VAL A 246 -11.46 -2.70 -1.84
CA VAL A 246 -10.92 -1.44 -1.31
C VAL A 246 -10.89 -1.56 0.21
N LYS A 247 -9.72 -1.35 0.82
CA LYS A 247 -9.53 -1.43 2.27
C LYS A 247 -9.02 -0.09 2.79
N ILE A 248 -9.62 0.41 3.84
CA ILE A 248 -9.23 1.63 4.55
C ILE A 248 -8.97 1.23 5.99
N LEU A 249 -7.69 1.17 6.36
CA LEU A 249 -7.21 0.56 7.60
C LEU A 249 -6.42 1.58 8.40
N ASN A 250 -6.88 1.89 9.62
CA ASN A 250 -6.26 2.88 10.51
C ASN A 250 -5.87 4.18 9.77
N SER A 251 -6.82 4.72 9.00
CA SER A 251 -6.56 5.81 8.07
C SER A 251 -7.57 6.94 8.23
N ILE A 252 -7.15 8.16 7.89
CA ILE A 252 -8.00 9.34 7.78
C ILE A 252 -8.16 9.66 6.30
N ILE A 253 -9.40 9.69 5.81
CA ILE A 253 -9.72 10.00 4.41
C ILE A 253 -10.64 11.22 4.37
N ASN A 254 -10.21 12.27 3.68
CA ASN A 254 -11.03 13.42 3.37
C ASN A 254 -11.29 13.44 1.86
N ASP A 255 -12.52 13.15 1.47
CA ASP A 255 -12.95 13.12 0.08
C ASP A 255 -13.85 14.31 -0.23
N ASN A 256 -13.55 14.98 -1.33
CA ASN A 256 -14.32 16.10 -1.87
C ASN A 256 -14.54 15.93 -3.39
N SER A 257 -14.94 14.72 -3.80
CA SER A 257 -15.04 14.32 -5.21
C SER A 257 -16.49 14.14 -5.66
N TYR A 258 -16.77 14.34 -6.95
CA TYR A 258 -18.09 14.06 -7.56
C TYR A 258 -18.39 12.57 -7.80
N GLY A 259 -17.57 11.66 -7.25
CA GLY A 259 -17.66 10.22 -7.43
C GLY A 259 -16.43 9.54 -6.85
N PHE A 260 -16.52 9.02 -5.65
CA PHE A 260 -15.38 8.45 -4.94
C PHE A 260 -15.11 7.01 -5.36
N ILE A 261 -16.03 6.07 -5.08
CA ILE A 261 -15.83 4.64 -5.38
C ILE A 261 -16.95 4.10 -6.27
N PHE A 262 -16.57 3.41 -7.35
CA PHE A 262 -17.47 2.65 -8.22
C PHE A 262 -17.07 1.17 -8.29
N LEU A 263 -18.02 0.28 -8.01
CA LEU A 263 -17.82 -1.17 -8.00
C LEU A 263 -18.84 -1.85 -8.93
N SER A 264 -18.39 -2.78 -9.77
CA SER A 264 -19.27 -3.45 -10.76
C SER A 264 -18.79 -4.83 -11.20
N GLY A 265 -19.71 -5.75 -11.46
CA GLY A 265 -19.42 -7.07 -12.04
C GLY A 265 -19.31 -8.18 -11.00
N VAL A 266 -19.34 -9.43 -11.47
CA VAL A 266 -19.37 -10.66 -10.66
C VAL A 266 -17.99 -11.32 -10.69
N PRO A 267 -17.38 -11.74 -9.58
CA PRO A 267 -17.98 -11.88 -8.25
C PRO A 267 -18.02 -10.58 -7.45
N HIS A 268 -18.72 -10.63 -6.30
CA HIS A 268 -18.83 -9.55 -5.32
C HIS A 268 -17.49 -8.84 -5.07
N LYS A 269 -17.55 -7.51 -5.02
CA LYS A 269 -16.45 -6.65 -4.59
C LYS A 269 -16.73 -6.12 -3.19
N SER A 270 -15.69 -5.81 -2.43
CA SER A 270 -15.86 -5.35 -1.05
C SER A 270 -15.19 -4.02 -0.77
N LEU A 271 -15.81 -3.26 0.12
CA LEU A 271 -15.25 -2.07 0.75
C LEU A 271 -15.18 -2.33 2.25
N LEU A 272 -13.96 -2.40 2.79
CA LEU A 272 -13.69 -2.59 4.21
C LEU A 272 -13.12 -1.32 4.82
N ILE A 273 -13.73 -0.86 5.90
CA ILE A 273 -13.29 0.29 6.70
C ILE A 273 -13.08 -0.20 8.13
N ASP A 274 -11.85 -0.14 8.62
CA ASP A 274 -11.43 -0.78 9.88
C ASP A 274 -10.27 -0.03 10.55
N GLY A 275 -9.94 -0.41 11.78
CA GLY A 275 -8.76 0.02 12.52
C GLY A 275 -8.87 1.43 13.07
N ASN A 276 -10.06 1.87 13.50
CA ASN A 276 -10.37 3.24 13.93
C ASN A 276 -10.19 4.27 12.79
N SER A 277 -10.57 3.89 11.56
CA SER A 277 -10.49 4.78 10.42
C SER A 277 -11.54 5.88 10.50
N THR A 278 -11.21 7.07 10.00
CA THR A 278 -12.14 8.20 9.87
C THR A 278 -12.26 8.57 8.41
N ILE A 279 -13.48 8.61 7.88
CA ILE A 279 -13.76 9.06 6.52
C ILE A 279 -14.76 10.21 6.57
N THR A 280 -14.40 11.33 5.95
CA THR A 280 -15.32 12.43 5.66
C THR A 280 -15.43 12.60 4.16
N SER A 281 -16.61 12.36 3.58
CA SER A 281 -16.89 12.59 2.16
C SER A 281 -17.96 13.67 2.01
N THR A 282 -17.56 14.81 1.47
CA THR A 282 -18.44 15.96 1.26
C THR A 282 -18.65 16.18 -0.23
N GLN A 283 -19.87 16.50 -0.62
CA GLN A 283 -20.13 16.90 -2.01
C GLN A 283 -19.42 18.24 -2.31
N PRO A 284 -18.59 18.33 -3.37
CA PRO A 284 -17.76 19.51 -3.63
C PRO A 284 -18.49 20.80 -3.99
N ASP A 285 -19.70 20.73 -4.55
CA ASP A 285 -20.46 21.92 -4.96
C ASP A 285 -21.96 21.73 -4.80
N ALA A 286 -22.61 22.69 -4.15
CA ALA A 286 -24.05 22.75 -3.95
C ALA A 286 -24.85 23.20 -5.19
N THR A 287 -24.19 23.76 -6.21
CA THR A 287 -24.87 24.21 -7.44
C THR A 287 -25.16 23.06 -8.41
N ARG A 288 -24.54 21.90 -8.19
CA ARG A 288 -24.80 20.71 -9.01
C ARG A 288 -26.05 19.97 -8.55
N THR A 289 -27.04 19.98 -9.43
CA THR A 289 -28.39 19.41 -9.21
C THR A 289 -28.70 18.20 -10.08
N ALA A 290 -27.80 17.81 -11.00
CA ALA A 290 -27.96 16.57 -11.77
C ALA A 290 -27.78 15.36 -10.85
N SER A 291 -28.50 14.26 -11.07
CA SER A 291 -28.41 13.01 -10.29
C SER A 291 -26.97 12.63 -9.90
N LEU A 292 -26.55 12.92 -8.66
CA LEU A 292 -25.23 12.62 -8.11
C LEU A 292 -25.35 11.51 -7.08
N TYR A 293 -24.93 10.31 -7.45
CA TYR A 293 -24.37 9.39 -6.46
C TYR A 293 -22.88 9.77 -6.35
N TYR A 294 -22.30 9.87 -5.16
CA TYR A 294 -20.93 10.40 -5.08
C TYR A 294 -20.00 9.71 -4.07
N PHE A 295 -20.50 8.99 -3.07
CA PHE A 295 -19.61 8.25 -2.16
C PHE A 295 -19.30 6.85 -2.70
N VAL A 296 -20.30 5.97 -2.73
CA VAL A 296 -20.15 4.59 -3.24
C VAL A 296 -21.33 4.27 -4.16
N ALA A 297 -21.06 3.74 -5.35
CA ALA A 297 -22.10 3.32 -6.28
C ALA A 297 -21.79 2.00 -7.01
N THR A 298 -22.86 1.28 -7.34
CA THR A 298 -22.86 0.14 -8.28
C THR A 298 -23.78 0.42 -9.48
N PRO A 299 -23.66 -0.31 -10.61
CA PRO A 299 -24.60 -0.18 -11.73
C PRO A 299 -26.01 -0.64 -11.33
N GLN A 300 -27.04 -0.14 -12.03
CA GLN A 300 -28.46 -0.44 -11.77
C GLN A 300 -28.91 -1.85 -12.20
N ASP A 301 -28.01 -2.83 -12.25
CA ASP A 301 -28.36 -4.19 -12.66
C ASP A 301 -28.78 -5.03 -11.46
N GLN A 302 -30.05 -4.89 -11.06
CA GLN A 302 -30.62 -5.44 -9.83
C GLN A 302 -30.83 -6.97 -9.87
N ASN A 303 -30.72 -7.59 -11.05
CA ASN A 303 -31.10 -9.00 -11.28
C ASN A 303 -29.91 -9.96 -11.41
N VAL A 304 -28.68 -9.48 -11.24
CA VAL A 304 -27.49 -10.33 -11.35
C VAL A 304 -27.10 -10.81 -9.94
N ALA A 305 -27.26 -12.11 -9.72
CA ALA A 305 -26.76 -12.77 -8.51
C ALA A 305 -25.24 -12.57 -8.39
N ASP A 306 -24.77 -12.37 -7.17
CA ASP A 306 -23.36 -12.14 -6.86
C ASP A 306 -22.72 -10.91 -7.53
N ALA A 307 -23.53 -9.96 -8.01
CA ALA A 307 -23.09 -8.67 -8.53
C ALA A 307 -23.20 -7.52 -7.52
N GLY A 308 -23.76 -7.78 -6.33
CA GLY A 308 -23.80 -6.84 -5.22
C GLY A 308 -22.41 -6.50 -4.64
N ILE A 309 -22.40 -5.70 -3.59
CA ILE A 309 -21.17 -5.36 -2.86
C ILE A 309 -21.29 -5.69 -1.37
N GLU A 310 -20.15 -5.89 -0.71
CA GLU A 310 -20.08 -5.92 0.75
C GLU A 310 -19.40 -4.64 1.26
N LEU A 311 -20.18 -3.75 1.88
CA LEU A 311 -19.69 -2.60 2.64
C LEU A 311 -19.62 -2.98 4.12
N THR A 312 -18.40 -3.04 4.68
CA THR A 312 -18.17 -3.35 6.09
C THR A 312 -17.47 -2.20 6.80
N ILE A 313 -18.05 -1.73 7.90
CA ILE A 313 -17.45 -0.72 8.80
C ILE A 313 -17.31 -1.34 10.19
N LYS A 314 -16.09 -1.31 10.73
CA LYS A 314 -15.79 -1.93 12.02
C LYS A 314 -14.64 -1.25 12.77
N GLY A 315 -14.40 -1.71 14.00
CA GLY A 315 -13.25 -1.29 14.80
C GLY A 315 -13.29 0.19 15.15
N GLN A 316 -14.41 0.68 15.70
CA GLN A 316 -14.63 2.09 16.05
C GLN A 316 -14.36 3.09 14.92
N SER A 317 -14.54 2.65 13.67
CA SER A 317 -14.36 3.52 12.50
C SER A 317 -15.60 4.40 12.30
N THR A 318 -15.37 5.64 11.89
CA THR A 318 -16.42 6.63 11.62
C THR A 318 -16.43 7.01 10.14
N VAL A 319 -17.61 6.97 9.53
CA VAL A 319 -17.83 7.39 8.15
C VAL A 319 -18.92 8.46 8.14
N THR A 320 -18.57 9.66 7.69
CA THR A 320 -19.49 10.78 7.55
C THR A 320 -19.61 11.17 6.08
N VAL A 321 -20.83 11.16 5.56
CA VAL A 321 -21.15 11.46 4.16
C VAL A 321 -22.15 12.60 4.12
N ASN A 322 -21.71 13.77 3.67
CA ASN A 322 -22.51 15.00 3.67
C ASN A 322 -22.81 15.47 2.25
N LYS A 323 -24.04 15.19 1.79
CA LYS A 323 -24.52 15.71 0.52
C LYS A 323 -24.92 17.18 0.68
N ALA A 324 -24.59 17.99 -0.32
CA ALA A 324 -24.99 19.39 -0.32
C ALA A 324 -26.52 19.54 -0.39
N PRO A 325 -27.12 20.61 0.16
CA PRO A 325 -28.57 20.84 0.17
C PRO A 325 -29.09 21.31 -1.19
N THR A 326 -29.00 20.43 -2.20
CA THR A 326 -29.44 20.66 -3.58
C THR A 326 -30.76 19.90 -3.84
N TYR A 327 -31.45 20.16 -4.96
CA TYR A 327 -32.66 19.42 -5.36
C TYR A 327 -32.41 17.96 -5.80
N ASP A 328 -31.16 17.51 -5.79
CA ASP A 328 -30.82 16.15 -6.20
C ASP A 328 -31.28 15.11 -5.17
N ILE A 329 -32.20 14.24 -5.59
CA ILE A 329 -32.78 13.18 -4.76
C ILE A 329 -31.92 11.93 -4.68
N CYS A 330 -30.85 11.81 -5.49
CA CYS A 330 -30.03 10.60 -5.53
C CYS A 330 -29.25 10.40 -4.23
N ALA A 331 -29.31 9.17 -3.72
CA ALA A 331 -28.59 8.79 -2.52
C ALA A 331 -27.07 8.87 -2.71
N PRO A 332 -26.28 9.37 -1.75
CA PRO A 332 -24.83 9.34 -1.86
C PRO A 332 -24.25 7.90 -1.84
N ILE A 333 -24.98 6.95 -1.23
CA ILE A 333 -24.67 5.52 -1.23
C ILE A 333 -25.72 4.78 -2.07
N LYS A 334 -25.29 4.10 -3.14
CA LYS A 334 -26.16 3.37 -4.06
C LYS A 334 -25.66 1.95 -4.31
N LEU A 335 -26.35 0.97 -3.75
CA LEU A 335 -25.93 -0.42 -3.80
C LEU A 335 -27.02 -1.29 -4.43
N PHE A 336 -26.82 -1.63 -5.70
CA PHE A 336 -27.67 -2.53 -6.47
C PHE A 336 -26.92 -3.81 -6.86
N GLY A 337 -27.66 -4.91 -6.92
CA GLY A 337 -27.16 -6.25 -7.28
C GLY A 337 -27.50 -7.28 -6.21
N GLY A 338 -27.67 -8.54 -6.61
CA GLY A 338 -28.03 -9.62 -5.70
C GLY A 338 -26.96 -9.86 -4.62
N GLY A 339 -27.40 -10.07 -3.38
CA GLY A 339 -26.53 -10.36 -2.24
C GLY A 339 -25.76 -9.15 -1.69
N THR A 340 -26.22 -7.92 -1.96
CA THR A 340 -25.60 -6.71 -1.40
C THR A 340 -25.67 -6.73 0.13
N LYS A 341 -24.58 -6.36 0.80
CA LYS A 341 -24.48 -6.40 2.27
C LYS A 341 -23.88 -5.11 2.82
N ILE A 342 -24.57 -4.52 3.80
CA ILE A 342 -24.00 -3.46 4.64
C ILE A 342 -23.88 -4.01 6.06
N SER A 343 -22.66 -4.00 6.60
CA SER A 343 -22.36 -4.51 7.95
C SER A 343 -21.67 -3.43 8.78
N LEU A 344 -22.29 -3.07 9.89
CA LEU A 344 -21.71 -2.24 10.94
C LEU A 344 -21.48 -3.11 12.17
N SER A 345 -20.33 -2.95 12.82
CA SER A 345 -19.99 -3.71 14.04
C SER A 345 -19.49 -2.80 15.16
N GLU A 346 -19.21 -3.39 16.32
CA GLU A 346 -18.99 -2.69 17.59
C GLU A 346 -18.24 -1.35 17.48
N GLY A 347 -18.92 -0.29 17.94
CA GLY A 347 -18.43 1.08 18.01
C GLY A 347 -18.30 1.81 16.67
N SER A 348 -18.69 1.21 15.54
CA SER A 348 -18.65 1.88 14.25
C SER A 348 -19.82 2.84 14.04
N ASP A 349 -19.54 3.95 13.35
CA ASP A 349 -20.52 4.98 13.06
C ASP A 349 -20.61 5.21 11.55
N LEU A 350 -21.83 5.17 11.01
CA LEU A 350 -22.15 5.61 9.65
C LEU A 350 -23.17 6.74 9.72
N ASP A 351 -22.75 7.96 9.43
CA ASP A 351 -23.60 9.15 9.35
C ASP A 351 -23.70 9.63 7.90
N VAL A 352 -24.91 9.62 7.36
CA VAL A 352 -25.21 9.98 5.98
C VAL A 352 -26.32 11.03 5.96
N THR A 353 -25.99 12.20 5.43
CA THR A 353 -26.96 13.30 5.27
C THR A 353 -27.27 13.51 3.79
N ASN A 354 -28.55 13.39 3.43
CA ASN A 354 -29.09 13.77 2.11
C ASN A 354 -30.34 14.63 2.28
N PRO A 355 -30.28 15.96 2.04
CA PRO A 355 -31.42 16.85 2.24
C PRO A 355 -32.65 16.55 1.36
N SER A 356 -32.45 16.13 0.11
CA SER A 356 -33.54 15.99 -0.86
C SER A 356 -34.04 14.57 -1.06
N GLY A 357 -33.35 13.56 -0.54
CA GLY A 357 -33.65 12.14 -0.80
C GLY A 357 -33.20 11.19 0.29
N SER A 358 -33.07 9.90 -0.05
CA SER A 358 -32.56 8.91 0.89
C SER A 358 -31.04 9.02 1.04
N GLY A 359 -30.50 8.75 2.23
CA GLY A 359 -29.05 8.64 2.43
C GLY A 359 -28.46 7.40 1.76
N ILE A 360 -29.24 6.30 1.75
CA ILE A 360 -28.86 5.02 1.17
C ILE A 360 -29.97 4.58 0.22
N ALA A 361 -29.60 4.11 -0.96
CA ALA A 361 -30.49 3.42 -1.88
C ALA A 361 -29.95 2.01 -2.13
N GLU A 362 -30.76 1.01 -1.83
CA GLU A 362 -30.42 -0.41 -1.96
C GLU A 362 -31.53 -1.14 -2.72
N ALA A 363 -31.15 -2.05 -3.63
CA ALA A 363 -32.08 -3.00 -4.25
C ALA A 363 -31.33 -4.21 -4.85
N GLY A 364 -31.78 -5.40 -4.49
CA GLY A 364 -31.32 -6.67 -5.04
C GLY A 364 -31.93 -7.82 -4.26
N GLU A 365 -32.09 -8.98 -4.89
CA GLU A 365 -32.50 -10.18 -4.17
C GLU A 365 -31.40 -10.61 -3.18
N GLY A 366 -31.79 -10.99 -1.96
CA GLY A 366 -30.86 -11.47 -0.95
C GLY A 366 -30.00 -10.40 -0.28
N SER A 367 -30.32 -9.12 -0.46
CA SER A 367 -29.62 -8.04 0.24
C SER A 367 -29.85 -8.07 1.74
N SER A 368 -28.84 -7.66 2.51
CA SER A 368 -28.88 -7.68 3.97
C SER A 368 -28.25 -6.43 4.60
N PHE A 369 -28.83 -6.02 5.72
CA PHE A 369 -28.30 -4.97 6.57
C PHE A 369 -28.07 -5.53 7.97
N THR A 370 -26.85 -5.39 8.50
CA THR A 370 -26.48 -5.89 9.83
C THR A 370 -25.90 -4.76 10.67
N LEU A 371 -26.51 -4.50 11.83
CA LEU A 371 -25.91 -3.72 12.91
C LEU A 371 -25.64 -4.67 14.06
N ASP A 372 -24.38 -4.78 14.46
CA ASP A 372 -23.95 -5.64 15.55
C ASP A 372 -23.02 -4.88 16.50
N GLY A 373 -22.94 -5.32 17.76
CA GLY A 373 -22.06 -4.75 18.78
C GLY A 373 -22.59 -3.49 19.47
N GLU A 374 -22.05 -3.23 20.66
CA GLU A 374 -22.38 -2.03 21.44
C GLU A 374 -21.87 -0.75 20.76
N LYS A 375 -22.58 0.36 20.97
CA LYS A 375 -22.21 1.71 20.47
C LYS A 375 -22.07 1.81 18.95
N THR A 376 -22.59 0.84 18.20
CA THR A 376 -22.69 0.92 16.74
C THR A 376 -23.86 1.82 16.36
N GLU A 377 -23.63 2.80 15.50
CA GLU A 377 -24.66 3.77 15.11
C GLU A 377 -24.81 3.92 13.58
N LEU A 378 -26.05 3.92 13.11
CA LEU A 378 -26.43 4.34 11.77
C LEU A 378 -27.32 5.58 11.86
N LYS A 379 -26.85 6.68 11.28
CA LYS A 379 -27.63 7.91 11.09
C LYS A 379 -27.86 8.12 9.60
N ALA A 380 -29.13 8.13 9.19
CA ALA A 380 -29.53 8.50 7.85
C ALA A 380 -30.48 9.70 7.95
N THR A 381 -29.93 10.89 7.74
CA THR A 381 -30.63 12.15 8.00
C THR A 381 -31.11 12.78 6.70
N ARG A 382 -32.40 13.09 6.65
CA ARG A 382 -32.95 14.03 5.67
C ARG A 382 -32.83 15.44 6.25
N GLY A 383 -31.98 16.27 5.65
CA GLY A 383 -31.85 17.69 5.98
C GLY A 383 -32.87 18.58 5.25
N ASP A 384 -32.81 19.88 5.52
CA ASP A 384 -33.61 20.87 4.80
C ASP A 384 -32.99 21.20 3.44
N VAL A 385 -33.81 21.23 2.38
CA VAL A 385 -33.38 21.73 1.07
C VAL A 385 -33.23 23.24 1.18
N GLY A 386 -32.03 23.78 0.91
CA GLY A 386 -31.81 25.22 0.94
C GLY A 386 -32.73 25.91 -0.07
N SER A 387 -33.45 26.95 0.36
CA SER A 387 -34.22 27.78 -0.57
C SER A 387 -33.24 28.51 -1.48
N ILE A 388 -33.23 28.17 -2.77
CA ILE A 388 -32.52 28.99 -3.77
C ILE A 388 -33.33 30.29 -3.92
N SER A 389 -32.81 31.37 -3.35
CA SER A 389 -33.31 32.74 -3.54
C SER A 389 -32.76 33.35 -4.81
#